data_AF-A0A7H4MJ81-F1
#
_entry.id   AF-A0A7H4MJ81-F1
#
_cell.length_a   1.000
_cell.length_b   1.000
_cell.length_c   1.000
_cell.angle_alpha   90.00
_cell.angle_beta   90.00
_cell.angle_gamma   90.00
#
_symmetry.space_group_name_H-M   'P 1'
#
loop_
_entity.id
_entity.type
_entity.pdbx_description
1 polymer ?
#
loop_
_entity_poly.entity_id
_entity_poly.type
_entity_poly.pdbx_seq_one_letter_code
_entity_poly.pdbx_strand_id
1 'polypeptide(L)'
;MTIAVSRSAGLPAAVYALSVGSFGIGTTEFVIMGLLLDVAHDFHISITLAAWSITAYACGVVIGAPLLTPLLSRYPKKPALLFLMILFSIGNLGCGIAGNMTMLIIFSGNKPP
;
A
#
# COMPACT_ATOMS: atom_id res chain seq x y z
N MET A 1 -41.74 23.08 8.24
CA MET A 1 -41.32 21.80 8.86
C MET A 1 -39.81 21.68 8.63
N THR A 2 -39.01 22.10 9.62
CA THR A 2 -37.56 22.26 9.49
C THR A 2 -36.86 20.95 9.86
N ILE A 3 -36.05 20.42 8.95
CA ILE A 3 -35.33 19.16 9.14
C ILE A 3 -34.16 19.42 10.10
N ALA A 4 -34.27 18.92 11.33
CA ALA A 4 -33.15 18.93 12.27
C ALA A 4 -32.11 17.90 11.81
N VAL A 5 -31.01 18.39 11.23
CA VAL A 5 -29.83 17.56 10.96
C VAL A 5 -29.19 17.23 12.30
N SER A 6 -29.40 16.00 12.78
CA SER A 6 -28.76 15.47 13.97
C SER A 6 -27.24 15.48 13.78
N ARG A 7 -26.53 16.36 14.49
CA ARG A 7 -25.06 16.36 14.54
C ARG A 7 -24.62 15.18 15.41
N SER A 8 -24.07 14.15 14.77
CA SER A 8 -23.31 13.10 15.48
C SER A 8 -22.16 13.76 16.25
N ALA A 9 -22.15 13.63 17.58
CA ALA A 9 -21.24 14.30 18.51
C ALA A 9 -19.81 13.71 18.55
N GLY A 10 -19.31 13.21 17.41
CA GLY A 10 -17.98 12.63 17.31
C GLY A 10 -17.68 12.16 15.89
N LEU A 11 -16.40 12.19 15.51
CA LEU A 11 -15.95 11.64 14.24
C LEU A 11 -16.30 10.13 14.21
N PRO A 12 -17.01 9.64 13.19
CA PRO A 12 -17.36 8.23 13.09
C PRO A 12 -16.10 7.36 13.13
N ALA A 13 -16.15 6.21 13.83
CA ALA A 13 -15.03 5.27 13.91
C ALA A 13 -14.48 4.86 12.53
N ALA A 14 -15.34 4.87 11.51
CA ALA A 14 -14.96 4.63 10.12
C ALA A 14 -13.94 5.64 9.58
N VAL A 15 -13.96 6.90 10.03
CA VAL A 15 -13.01 7.92 9.57
C VAL A 15 -11.63 7.69 10.18
N TYR A 16 -11.55 7.35 11.48
CA TYR A 16 -10.29 6.94 12.10
C TYR A 16 -9.68 5.72 11.41
N ALA A 17 -10.49 4.69 11.12
CA ALA A 17 -10.04 3.54 10.36
C ALA A 17 -9.55 3.91 8.96
N LEU A 18 -10.25 4.81 8.26
CA LEU A 18 -9.85 5.29 6.94
C LEU A 18 -8.55 6.10 6.98
N SER A 19 -8.38 6.96 7.99
CA SER A 19 -7.19 7.77 8.19
C SER A 19 -5.96 6.92 8.50
N VAL A 20 -6.09 5.93 9.39
CA VAL A 20 -5.00 4.97 9.69
C VAL A 20 -4.66 4.15 8.45
N GLY A 21 -5.66 3.70 7.70
CA GLY A 21 -5.46 2.98 6.44
C GLY A 21 -4.74 3.82 5.37
N SER A 22 -5.21 5.05 5.13
CA SER A 22 -4.58 5.96 4.16
C SER A 22 -3.17 6.38 4.58
N PHE A 23 -2.95 6.54 5.89
CA PHE A 23 -1.63 6.84 6.44
C PHE A 23 -0.66 5.69 6.27
N GLY A 24 -1.09 4.45 6.55
CA GLY A 24 -0.29 3.25 6.34
C GLY A 24 0.11 3.07 4.87
N ILE A 25 -0.86 3.20 3.95
CA ILE A 25 -0.62 3.14 2.50
C ILE A 25 0.38 4.21 2.06
N GLY A 26 0.15 5.48 2.47
CA GLY A 26 1.08 6.57 2.15
C GLY A 26 2.47 6.31 2.71
N THR A 27 2.59 5.82 3.94
CA THR A 27 3.89 5.51 4.55
C THR A 27 4.65 4.46 3.75
N THR A 28 3.98 3.37 3.33
CA THR A 28 4.62 2.32 2.53
C THR A 28 5.07 2.80 1.14
N GLU A 29 4.32 3.71 0.52
CA GLU A 29 4.65 4.21 -0.82
C GLU A 29 5.72 5.32 -0.79
N PHE A 30 5.63 6.26 0.15
CA PHE A 30 6.56 7.39 0.20
C PHE A 30 7.93 6.98 0.78
N VAL A 31 7.98 6.05 1.75
CA VAL A 31 9.25 5.59 2.32
C VAL A 31 10.09 4.87 1.25
N ILE A 32 9.48 3.97 0.45
CA ILE A 32 10.21 3.23 -0.57
C ILE A 32 10.68 4.13 -1.72
N MET A 33 9.92 5.16 -2.08
CA MET A 33 10.36 6.14 -3.09
C MET A 33 11.56 6.95 -2.62
N GLY A 34 11.62 7.29 -1.33
CA GLY A 34 12.77 7.98 -0.73
C GLY A 34 14.02 7.09 -0.69
N LEU A 35 13.84 5.80 -0.41
CA LEU A 35 14.92 4.81 -0.35
C LEU A 35 15.28 4.20 -1.70
N LEU A 36 14.58 4.56 -2.80
CA LEU A 36 14.74 3.88 -4.08
C LEU A 36 16.17 3.96 -4.63
N LEU A 37 16.84 5.10 -4.44
CA LEU A 37 18.23 5.29 -4.86
C LEU A 37 19.20 4.42 -4.04
N ASP A 38 18.96 4.29 -2.74
CA ASP A 38 19.75 3.44 -1.85
C ASP A 38 19.55 1.96 -2.20
N VAL A 39 18.28 1.55 -2.40
CA VAL A 39 17.94 0.21 -2.91
C VAL A 39 18.57 -0.01 -4.28
N ALA A 40 18.54 0.96 -5.18
CA ALA A 40 19.12 0.81 -6.51
C ALA A 40 20.65 0.64 -6.45
N HIS A 41 21.30 1.35 -5.54
CA HIS A 41 22.73 1.24 -5.27
C HIS A 41 23.07 -0.14 -4.68
N ASP A 42 22.31 -0.61 -3.68
CA ASP A 42 22.51 -1.91 -3.03
C ASP A 42 22.25 -3.10 -3.98
N PHE A 43 21.32 -2.96 -4.92
CA PHE A 43 21.02 -3.98 -5.94
C PHE A 43 21.79 -3.79 -7.26
N HIS A 44 22.74 -2.84 -7.32
CA HIS A 44 23.54 -2.51 -8.51
C HIS A 44 22.71 -2.26 -9.79
N ILE A 45 21.50 -1.72 -9.66
CA ILE A 45 20.62 -1.39 -10.78
C ILE A 45 20.78 0.08 -11.17
N SER A 46 20.78 0.34 -12.48
CA SER A 46 20.93 1.70 -13.02
C SER A 46 19.81 2.63 -12.55
N ILE A 47 20.15 3.89 -12.27
CA ILE A 47 19.22 4.98 -11.94
C ILE A 47 18.09 5.07 -12.98
N THR A 48 18.42 4.83 -14.26
CA THR A 48 17.43 4.78 -15.33
C THR A 48 16.39 3.69 -15.07
N LEU A 49 16.82 2.48 -14.72
CA LEU A 49 15.89 1.37 -14.46
C LEU A 49 14.99 1.66 -13.26
N ALA A 50 15.53 2.25 -12.20
CA ALA A 50 14.77 2.68 -11.03
C ALA A 50 13.69 3.73 -11.40
N ALA A 51 14.02 4.69 -12.28
CA ALA A 51 13.06 5.67 -12.76
C ALA A 51 11.93 5.05 -13.60
N TRP A 52 12.23 4.03 -14.41
CA TRP A 52 11.21 3.27 -15.14
C TRP A 52 10.28 2.51 -14.19
N SER A 53 10.78 1.99 -13.07
CA SER A 53 9.94 1.35 -12.05
C SER A 53 8.95 2.32 -11.41
N ILE A 54 9.40 3.54 -11.05
CA ILE A 54 8.51 4.60 -10.56
C ILE A 54 7.44 4.95 -11.60
N THR A 55 7.86 5.11 -12.86
CA THR A 55 6.95 5.49 -13.95
C THR A 55 5.88 4.43 -14.18
N ALA A 56 6.27 3.15 -14.20
CA ALA A 56 5.34 2.04 -14.34
C ALA A 56 4.32 1.99 -13.18
N TYR A 57 4.78 2.22 -11.95
CA TYR A 57 3.91 2.34 -10.77
C TYR A 57 2.92 3.52 -10.91
N ALA A 58 3.41 4.70 -11.26
CA ALA A 58 2.57 5.88 -11.46
C ALA A 58 1.51 5.68 -12.55
N CYS A 59 1.87 5.05 -13.68
CA CYS A 59 0.91 4.64 -14.70
C CYS A 59 -0.15 3.68 -14.15
N GLY A 60 0.27 2.70 -13.34
CA GLY A 60 -0.63 1.77 -12.65
C GLY A 60 -1.65 2.49 -11.76
N VAL A 61 -1.22 3.51 -10.99
CA VAL A 61 -2.11 4.31 -10.14
C VAL A 61 -3.05 5.18 -10.97
N VAL A 62 -2.53 5.87 -11.99
CA VAL A 62 -3.29 6.77 -12.87
C VAL A 62 -4.37 6.02 -13.64
N ILE A 63 -4.11 4.77 -14.04
CA ILE A 63 -5.09 3.92 -14.74
C ILE A 63 -6.00 3.20 -13.73
N GLY A 64 -5.42 2.69 -12.65
CA GLY A 64 -6.09 1.89 -11.63
C GLY A 64 -7.13 2.67 -10.84
N ALA A 65 -6.85 3.91 -10.44
CA ALA A 65 -7.79 4.71 -9.65
C ALA A 65 -9.11 5.03 -10.41
N PRO A 66 -9.08 5.51 -11.68
CA PRO A 66 -10.29 5.70 -12.48
C PRO A 66 -11.04 4.40 -12.80
N LEU A 67 -10.35 3.26 -12.90
CA LEU A 67 -10.99 1.95 -13.08
C LEU A 67 -11.67 1.48 -11.78
N LEU A 68 -10.97 1.50 -10.66
CA LEU A 68 -11.45 0.97 -9.38
C LEU A 68 -12.55 1.85 -8.75
N THR A 69 -12.49 3.17 -8.93
CA THR A 69 -13.47 4.11 -8.33
C THR A 69 -14.93 3.80 -8.71
N PRO A 70 -15.31 3.68 -10.00
CA PRO A 70 -16.68 3.33 -10.39
C PRO A 70 -17.05 1.88 -10.09
N LEU A 71 -16.07 0.96 -10.05
CA LEU A 71 -16.30 -0.42 -9.63
C LEU A 71 -16.68 -0.48 -8.16
N LEU A 72 -15.97 0.22 -7.28
CA LEU A 72 -16.26 0.25 -5.84
C LEU A 72 -17.46 1.14 -5.49
N SER A 73 -17.80 2.15 -6.30
CA SER A 73 -18.93 3.06 -6.01
C SER A 73 -20.30 2.38 -6.09
N ARG A 74 -20.41 1.26 -6.83
CA ARG A 74 -21.65 0.48 -6.98
C ARG A 74 -21.91 -0.49 -5.83
N TYR A 75 -20.93 -0.75 -4.97
CA TYR A 75 -21.07 -1.68 -3.84
C TYR A 75 -21.30 -0.94 -2.52
N PRO A 76 -22.01 -1.56 -1.56
CA PRO A 76 -22.10 -1.03 -0.21
C PRO A 76 -20.70 -0.86 0.40
N LYS A 77 -20.47 0.25 1.12
CA LYS A 77 -19.13 0.70 1.55
C LYS A 77 -18.36 -0.32 2.39
N LYS A 78 -19.06 -1.16 3.18
CA LYS A 78 -18.44 -2.19 4.05
C LYS A 78 -17.68 -3.28 3.27
N PRO A 79 -18.30 -4.03 2.34
CA PRO A 79 -17.59 -5.05 1.57
C PRO A 79 -16.49 -4.48 0.68
N ALA A 80 -16.66 -3.27 0.13
CA ALA A 80 -15.60 -2.61 -0.63
C ALA A 80 -14.35 -2.32 0.23
N LEU A 81 -14.55 -1.81 1.46
CA LEU A 81 -13.47 -1.59 2.42
C LEU A 81 -12.78 -2.90 2.84
N LEU A 82 -13.57 -3.95 3.11
CA LEU A 82 -13.03 -5.27 3.50
C LEU A 82 -12.22 -5.90 2.36
N PHE A 83 -12.74 -5.84 1.14
CA PHE A 83 -12.01 -6.30 -0.05
C PHE A 83 -10.68 -5.55 -0.20
N LEU A 84 -10.70 -4.22 -0.06
CA LEU A 84 -9.49 -3.41 -0.19
C LEU A 84 -8.48 -3.69 0.94
N MET A 85 -8.94 -3.90 2.18
CA MET A 85 -8.08 -4.29 3.30
C MET A 85 -7.46 -5.68 3.10
N ILE A 86 -8.23 -6.65 2.59
CA ILE A 86 -7.72 -8.00 2.28
C ILE A 86 -6.68 -7.91 1.17
N LEU A 87 -6.97 -7.19 0.09
CA LEU A 87 -6.05 -7.03 -1.03
C LEU A 87 -4.75 -6.34 -0.59
N PHE A 88 -4.84 -5.28 0.22
CA PHE A 88 -3.68 -4.60 0.79
C PHE A 88 -2.87 -5.52 1.71
N SER A 89 -3.53 -6.30 2.56
CA SER A 89 -2.87 -7.23 3.48
C SER A 89 -2.17 -8.35 2.74
N ILE A 90 -2.79 -8.93 1.70
CA ILE A 90 -2.17 -9.95 0.85
C ILE A 90 -0.97 -9.37 0.09
N GLY A 91 -1.09 -8.16 -0.46
CA GLY A 91 0.02 -7.47 -1.13
C GLY A 91 1.21 -7.27 -0.18
N ASN A 92 0.96 -6.76 1.02
CA ASN A 92 2.00 -6.55 2.04
C ASN A 92 2.61 -7.86 2.53
N LEU A 93 1.79 -8.90 2.77
CA LEU A 93 2.28 -10.24 3.12
C LEU A 93 3.15 -10.80 1.99
N GLY A 94 2.72 -10.66 0.74
CA GLY A 94 3.49 -11.05 -0.44
C GLY A 94 4.85 -10.35 -0.50
N CYS A 95 4.90 -9.03 -0.28
CA CYS A 95 6.16 -8.29 -0.18
C CYS A 95 7.04 -8.77 0.98
N GLY A 96 6.45 -9.05 2.15
CA GLY A 96 7.17 -9.60 3.30
C GLY A 96 7.77 -10.98 3.04
N ILE A 97 7.09 -11.82 2.24
CA ILE A 97 7.57 -13.16 1.87
C ILE A 97 8.60 -13.08 0.73
N ALA A 98 8.45 -12.14 -0.20
CA ALA A 98 9.37 -11.94 -1.34
C ALA A 98 10.75 -11.41 -0.92
N GLY A 99 10.86 -10.74 0.24
CA GLY A 99 12.12 -10.20 0.79
C GLY A 99 13.12 -11.23 1.35
N ASN A 100 12.88 -12.53 1.13
CA ASN A 100 13.83 -13.64 1.28
C ASN A 100 14.88 -13.53 2.41
N MET A 101 14.43 -13.28 3.64
CA MET A 101 15.23 -13.53 4.85
C MET A 101 15.82 -14.94 4.84
N THR A 102 15.11 -15.92 4.25
CA THR A 102 15.54 -17.31 4.13
C THR A 102 16.79 -17.49 3.25
N MET A 103 16.94 -16.78 2.12
CA MET A 103 18.17 -16.80 1.32
C MET A 103 19.31 -16.07 2.01
N LEU A 104 19.04 -14.96 2.70
CA LEU A 104 20.07 -14.26 3.49
C LEU A 104 20.60 -15.15 4.62
N ILE A 105 19.73 -15.90 5.31
CA ILE A 105 20.13 -16.83 6.39
C ILE A 105 20.90 -18.03 5.83
N ILE A 106 20.48 -18.59 4.69
CA ILE A 106 21.15 -19.73 4.05
C ILE A 106 22.50 -19.32 3.45
N PHE A 107 22.61 -18.11 2.88
CA PHE A 107 23.84 -17.61 2.26
C PHE A 107 24.84 -17.03 3.27
N SER A 108 24.38 -16.54 4.43
CA SER A 108 25.23 -15.98 5.51
C SER A 108 26.05 -17.03 6.29
N GLY A 109 25.91 -18.33 6.01
CA GLY A 109 26.85 -19.36 6.48
C GLY A 109 26.93 -19.56 8.00
N ASN A 110 26.05 -18.92 8.79
CA ASN A 110 25.97 -19.19 10.24
C ASN A 110 25.04 -20.38 10.47
N LYS A 111 25.64 -21.55 10.52
CA LYS A 111 25.03 -22.76 11.07
C LYS A 111 24.66 -22.47 12.55
N PRO A 112 23.38 -22.50 12.96
CA PRO A 112 23.07 -22.52 14.39
C PRO A 112 23.63 -23.83 15.00
N PRO A 113 24.01 -23.83 16.29
CA PRO A 113 24.92 -24.81 16.90
C PRO A 113 24.56 -26.28 16.63
#